data_AF-A0A419SU40-F1
#
_entry.id   AF-A0A419SU40-F1
#
_cell.length_a   1.000
_cell.length_b   1.000
_cell.length_c   1.000
_cell.angle_alpha   90.00
_cell.angle_beta   90.00
_cell.angle_gamma   90.00
#
_symmetry.space_group_name_H-M   'P 1'
#
loop_
_entity.id
_entity.type
_entity.pdbx_description
1 polymer ?
#
loop_
_entity_poly.entity_id
_entity_poly.type
_entity_poly.pdbx_seq_one_letter_code
_entity_poly.pdbx_strand_id
1 'polypeptide(L)'
;MTLKKKLYVIIGSVGMIMGASIFINLKVVYIFIDGARVIMDDNLACYKFQESMEKERESFARLLSNDTSENRLVYQLACQETRIHLNGLPYDYNKIGEARFGVTWNIINGYETYERQREKVVSMNSEDDTYIKELYKAYNMQKYLDTYATRLTKIVLMVGNDYYEVQVSALKRMPYLLVAISLMAFVVLIILLRFITGSIVKTVVQLATVSGRIERNDFSSPDVHWDGDDEIGQLVSAFNKMKSSTENYVIATEEKRQVEEKLYRHELERTELEKRFSMAQLQLIKSQLNPHFLFNTLNMMTRMAQMEDAPVTEEMLVAVGNLLRYSLRTSNTFEPLEQELKVVRDYMYIQQMRFKDRFRWEINCDRVLYSEEVPVFLLQPLVENAVIHGISEKESGGEIHINIKKSGENLWISIVDTGKGMDPERLHAIRNAMETKGTGLGIGLGNIYRRISAYYEYGKVTINSTENVGTVVEIEFGQKKG
;
A
#
# COMPACT_ATOMS: atom_id res chain seq x y z
N MET A 1 -11.02 -29.87 -2.30
CA MET A 1 -10.81 -29.96 -0.83
C MET A 1 -10.14 -28.69 -0.39
N THR A 2 -10.73 -27.94 0.53
CA THR A 2 -10.26 -26.60 0.88
C THR A 2 -8.81 -26.58 1.36
N LEU A 3 -8.09 -25.47 1.15
CA LEU A 3 -6.72 -25.27 1.62
C LEU A 3 -6.64 -25.49 3.14
N LYS A 4 -7.63 -24.98 3.86
CA LYS A 4 -7.78 -25.17 5.31
C LYS A 4 -7.92 -26.67 5.66
N LYS A 5 -8.74 -27.41 4.91
CA LYS A 5 -8.92 -28.86 5.13
C LYS A 5 -7.68 -29.65 4.73
N LYS A 6 -6.96 -29.26 3.67
CA LYS A 6 -5.65 -29.85 3.28
C LYS A 6 -4.63 -29.66 4.40
N LEU A 7 -4.55 -28.46 4.98
CA LEU A 7 -3.67 -28.16 6.12
C LEU A 7 -4.05 -29.00 7.36
N TYR A 8 -5.34 -29.09 7.69
CA TYR A 8 -5.78 -29.96 8.78
C TYR A 8 -5.50 -31.45 8.54
N VAL A 9 -5.58 -31.92 7.29
CA VAL A 9 -5.20 -33.29 6.95
C VAL A 9 -3.69 -33.50 7.08
N ILE A 10 -2.86 -32.50 6.76
CA ILE A 10 -1.40 -32.57 7.01
C ILE A 10 -1.14 -32.62 8.51
N ILE A 11 -1.69 -31.69 9.28
CA ILE A 11 -1.46 -31.64 10.74
C ILE A 11 -1.96 -32.93 11.39
N GLY A 12 -3.13 -33.42 10.97
CA GLY A 12 -3.72 -34.67 11.43
C GLY A 12 -2.89 -35.90 11.04
N SER A 13 -2.38 -35.98 9.80
CA SER A 13 -1.55 -37.10 9.37
C SER A 13 -0.18 -37.10 10.04
N VAL A 14 0.45 -35.93 10.24
CA VAL A 14 1.67 -35.77 11.04
C VAL A 14 1.44 -36.30 12.45
N GLY A 15 0.38 -35.82 13.12
CA GLY A 15 0.05 -36.22 14.48
C GLY A 15 -0.24 -37.72 14.60
N MET A 16 -0.95 -38.29 13.61
CA MET A 16 -1.23 -39.73 13.57
C MET A 16 0.03 -40.56 13.37
N ILE A 17 0.91 -40.17 12.42
CA ILE A 17 2.16 -40.88 12.13
C ILE A 17 3.11 -40.82 13.34
N MET A 18 3.26 -39.64 13.95
CA MET A 18 4.07 -39.48 15.16
C MET A 18 3.48 -40.28 16.33
N GLY A 19 2.17 -40.20 16.55
CA GLY A 19 1.48 -40.95 17.60
C GLY A 19 1.61 -42.46 17.43
N ALA A 20 1.44 -42.97 16.22
CA ALA A 20 1.61 -44.39 15.91
C ALA A 20 3.06 -44.84 16.14
N SER A 21 4.04 -44.05 15.70
CA SER A 21 5.46 -44.34 15.94
C SER A 21 5.78 -44.39 17.43
N ILE A 22 5.34 -43.39 18.21
CA ILE A 22 5.52 -43.36 19.66
C ILE A 22 4.87 -44.56 20.33
N PHE A 23 3.63 -44.89 19.95
CA PHE A 23 2.91 -46.03 20.49
C PHE A 23 3.62 -47.37 20.23
N ILE A 24 4.09 -47.58 18.99
CA ILE A 24 4.86 -48.78 18.63
C ILE A 24 6.15 -48.86 19.44
N ASN A 25 6.90 -47.75 19.54
CA ASN A 25 8.11 -47.68 20.35
C ASN A 25 7.84 -48.06 21.82
N LEU A 26 6.79 -47.48 22.43
CA LEU A 26 6.41 -47.78 23.81
C LEU A 26 5.98 -49.24 24.01
N LYS A 27 5.22 -49.82 23.07
CA LYS A 27 4.79 -51.22 23.14
C LYS A 27 5.96 -52.19 23.05
N VAL A 28 6.92 -51.92 22.18
CA VAL A 28 8.14 -52.75 22.05
C VAL A 28 8.95 -52.70 23.35
N VAL A 29 9.15 -51.52 23.95
CA VAL A 29 9.84 -51.37 25.23
C VAL A 29 9.10 -52.08 26.36
N TYR A 30 7.77 -51.98 26.41
CA TYR A 30 6.96 -52.65 27.43
C TYR A 30 7.10 -54.18 27.39
N ILE A 31 6.96 -54.78 26.21
CA ILE A 31 7.09 -56.24 26.01
C ILE A 31 8.46 -56.72 26.50
N PHE A 32 9.51 -55.92 26.27
CA PHE A 32 10.86 -56.25 26.73
C PHE A 32 11.00 -56.26 28.25
N ILE A 33 10.55 -55.18 28.93
CA ILE A 33 10.68 -55.07 30.39
C ILE A 33 9.89 -56.19 31.09
N ASP A 34 8.70 -56.51 30.59
CA ASP A 34 7.83 -57.53 31.18
C ASP A 34 8.42 -58.94 31.02
N GLY A 35 8.95 -59.26 29.83
CA GLY A 35 9.60 -60.55 29.57
C GLY A 35 10.86 -60.81 30.40
N ALA A 36 11.62 -59.76 30.75
CA ALA A 36 12.80 -59.89 31.60
C ALA A 36 12.45 -60.09 33.10
N ARG A 37 11.31 -59.57 33.54
CA ARG A 37 10.90 -59.59 34.95
C ARG A 37 10.56 -61.00 35.45
N VAL A 38 9.83 -61.78 34.66
CA VAL A 38 9.34 -63.12 35.03
C VAL A 38 10.48 -64.08 35.40
N ILE A 39 11.57 -64.06 34.64
CA ILE A 39 12.72 -64.96 34.87
C ILE A 39 13.55 -64.50 36.08
N MET A 40 13.63 -63.19 36.32
CA MET A 40 14.33 -62.63 37.47
C MET A 40 13.59 -62.96 38.78
N ASP A 41 12.26 -62.94 38.75
CA ASP A 41 11.41 -63.27 39.91
C ASP A 41 11.50 -64.76 40.29
N ASP A 42 11.47 -65.68 39.31
CA ASP A 42 11.64 -67.13 39.54
C ASP A 42 13.02 -67.47 40.14
N ASN A 43 14.08 -66.85 39.62
CA ASN A 43 15.44 -67.03 40.13
C ASN A 43 15.58 -66.52 41.57
N LEU A 44 15.00 -65.36 41.87
CA LEU A 44 15.01 -64.79 43.22
C LEU A 44 14.25 -65.67 44.21
N ALA A 45 13.12 -66.27 43.81
CA ALA A 45 12.35 -67.19 44.64
C ALA A 45 13.16 -68.45 45.02
N CYS A 46 13.87 -69.04 44.06
CA CYS A 46 14.71 -70.21 44.31
C CYS A 46 15.87 -69.88 45.27
N TYR A 47 16.55 -68.74 45.06
CA TYR A 47 17.64 -68.29 45.92
C TYR A 47 17.17 -68.05 47.36
N LYS A 48 16.06 -67.32 47.55
CA LYS A 48 15.49 -67.06 48.88
C LYS A 48 15.11 -68.34 49.63
N PHE A 49 14.56 -69.34 48.92
CA PHE A 49 14.27 -70.64 49.51
C PHE A 49 15.55 -71.34 49.98
N GLN A 50 16.59 -71.41 49.12
CA GLN A 50 17.88 -72.02 49.49
C GLN A 50 18.51 -71.34 50.72
N GLU A 51 18.53 -70.00 50.74
CA GLU A 51 19.07 -69.22 51.85
C GLU A 51 18.29 -69.48 53.15
N SER A 52 16.96 -69.48 53.09
CA SER A 52 16.12 -69.77 54.27
C SER A 52 16.30 -71.19 54.80
N MET A 53 16.42 -72.18 53.91
CA MET A 53 16.67 -73.57 54.29
C MET A 53 18.06 -73.74 54.92
N GLU A 54 19.08 -73.02 54.43
CA GLU A 54 20.39 -73.01 55.07
C GLU A 54 20.34 -72.43 56.50
N LYS A 55 19.68 -71.29 56.69
CA LYS A 55 19.46 -70.68 58.02
C LYS A 55 18.70 -71.63 58.95
N GLU A 56 17.69 -72.32 58.44
CA GLU A 56 16.92 -73.29 59.21
C GLU A 56 17.77 -74.47 59.66
N ARG A 57 18.59 -75.03 58.76
CA ARG A 57 19.51 -76.13 59.07
C ARG A 57 20.52 -75.73 60.13
N GLU A 58 21.12 -74.55 60.00
CA GLU A 58 22.07 -74.03 61.00
C GLU A 58 21.40 -73.83 62.36
N SER A 59 20.21 -73.23 62.37
CA SER A 59 19.45 -72.99 63.60
C SER A 59 19.00 -74.29 64.26
N PHE A 60 18.63 -75.30 63.46
CA PHE A 60 18.32 -76.65 63.93
C PHE A 60 19.54 -77.30 64.59
N ALA A 61 20.71 -77.25 63.95
CA ALA A 61 21.94 -77.79 64.52
C ALA A 61 22.35 -77.08 65.82
N ARG A 62 22.18 -75.75 65.90
CA ARG A 62 22.44 -74.95 67.12
C ARG A 62 21.45 -75.28 68.25
N LEU A 63 20.18 -75.51 67.94
CA LEU A 63 19.18 -75.93 68.91
C LEU A 63 19.54 -77.28 69.53
N LEU A 64 19.97 -78.23 68.70
CA LEU A 64 20.35 -79.57 69.16
C LEU A 64 21.64 -79.59 69.98
N SER A 65 22.56 -78.65 69.77
CA SER A 65 23.79 -78.56 70.55
C SER A 65 23.60 -77.78 71.86
N ASN A 66 22.67 -76.82 71.91
CA ASN A 66 22.38 -76.02 73.08
C ASN A 66 20.90 -75.54 73.07
N ASP A 67 20.03 -76.23 73.81
CA ASP A 67 18.59 -75.94 73.88
C ASP A 67 18.31 -74.77 74.84
N THR A 68 18.56 -73.54 74.38
CA THR A 68 18.17 -72.31 75.06
C THR A 68 16.86 -71.76 74.48
N SER A 69 16.14 -70.97 75.28
CA SER A 69 14.91 -70.29 74.82
C SER A 69 15.17 -69.36 73.62
N GLU A 70 16.36 -68.75 73.55
CA GLU A 70 16.81 -67.92 72.43
C GLU A 70 17.01 -68.75 71.15
N ASN A 71 17.74 -69.87 71.24
CA ASN A 71 17.97 -70.76 70.10
C ASN A 71 16.66 -71.36 69.57
N ARG A 72 15.71 -71.66 70.46
CA ARG A 72 14.37 -72.14 70.09
C ARG A 72 13.57 -71.09 69.32
N LEU A 73 13.64 -69.82 69.71
CA LEU A 73 12.99 -68.72 69.00
C LEU A 73 13.61 -68.50 67.61
N VAL A 74 14.94 -68.44 67.52
CA VAL A 74 15.66 -68.27 66.23
C VAL A 74 15.32 -69.40 65.26
N TYR A 75 15.30 -70.64 65.76
CA TYR A 75 14.91 -71.80 64.97
C TYR A 75 13.45 -71.73 64.48
N GLN A 76 12.51 -71.34 65.34
CA GLN A 76 11.10 -71.18 64.93
C GLN A 76 10.92 -70.12 63.84
N LEU A 77 11.61 -68.98 63.98
CA LEU A 77 11.60 -67.92 62.95
C LEU A 77 12.18 -68.42 61.63
N ALA A 78 13.31 -69.14 61.68
CA ALA A 78 13.92 -69.71 60.48
C ALA A 78 12.99 -70.74 59.79
N CYS A 79 12.29 -71.58 60.55
CA CYS A 79 11.29 -72.51 60.00
C CYS A 79 10.14 -71.77 59.32
N GLN A 80 9.65 -70.69 59.93
CA GLN A 80 8.58 -69.87 59.36
C GLN A 80 9.03 -69.18 58.07
N GLU A 81 10.24 -68.63 58.04
CA GLU A 81 10.85 -68.00 56.85
C GLU A 81 10.99 -69.01 55.71
N THR A 82 11.50 -70.22 55.99
CA THR A 82 11.58 -71.29 54.98
C THR A 82 10.23 -71.68 54.44
N ARG A 83 9.19 -71.76 55.29
CA ARG A 83 7.82 -72.08 54.84
C ARG A 83 7.24 -71.00 53.93
N ILE A 84 7.51 -69.72 54.24
CA ILE A 84 7.08 -68.59 53.40
C ILE A 84 7.74 -68.69 52.01
N HIS A 85 9.04 -68.93 51.96
CA HIS A 85 9.77 -69.03 50.69
C HIS A 85 9.47 -70.32 49.91
N LEU A 86 9.18 -71.42 50.59
CA LEU A 86 8.69 -72.65 49.98
C LEU A 86 7.37 -72.41 49.21
N ASN A 87 6.42 -71.73 49.85
CA ASN A 87 5.14 -71.36 49.22
C ASN A 87 5.30 -70.33 48.08
N GLY A 88 6.43 -69.61 48.08
CA GLY A 88 6.79 -68.66 47.02
C GLY A 88 7.48 -69.30 45.81
N LEU A 89 7.79 -70.60 45.86
CA LEU A 89 8.37 -71.31 44.71
C LEU A 89 7.33 -71.45 43.58
N PRO A 90 7.75 -71.35 42.31
CA PRO A 90 6.83 -71.44 41.19
C PRO A 90 6.31 -72.88 41.02
N TYR A 91 4.98 -73.05 41.05
CA TYR A 91 4.31 -74.36 41.10
C TYR A 91 3.17 -74.54 40.06
N ASP A 92 3.02 -73.62 39.10
CA ASP A 92 1.98 -73.71 38.06
C ASP A 92 2.49 -74.51 36.84
N TYR A 93 1.97 -75.74 36.66
CA TYR A 93 2.36 -76.66 35.58
C TYR A 93 2.29 -76.00 34.19
N ASN A 94 1.27 -75.18 33.93
CA ASN A 94 1.06 -74.57 32.62
C ASN A 94 2.07 -73.44 32.32
N LYS A 95 2.70 -72.88 33.36
CA LYS A 95 3.65 -71.78 33.24
C LYS A 95 5.10 -72.24 33.24
N ILE A 96 5.43 -73.24 34.03
CA ILE A 96 6.83 -73.64 34.26
C ILE A 96 7.24 -74.94 33.55
N GLY A 97 6.27 -75.70 33.03
CA GLY A 97 6.50 -76.96 32.34
C GLY A 97 6.87 -78.13 33.26
N GLU A 98 6.87 -79.33 32.67
CA GLU A 98 6.98 -80.61 33.37
C GLU A 98 8.24 -80.73 34.24
N ALA A 99 9.41 -80.38 33.69
CA ALA A 99 10.69 -80.56 34.37
C ALA A 99 10.84 -79.68 35.62
N ARG A 100 10.38 -78.41 35.57
CA ARG A 100 10.41 -77.50 36.73
C ARG A 100 9.35 -77.88 37.75
N PHE A 101 8.13 -78.16 37.29
CA PHE A 101 7.02 -78.56 38.16
C PHE A 101 7.38 -79.81 38.97
N GLY A 102 7.93 -80.84 38.33
CA GLY A 102 8.32 -82.07 39.02
C GLY A 102 9.37 -81.85 40.12
N VAL A 103 10.34 -80.95 39.89
CA VAL A 103 11.35 -80.63 40.91
C VAL A 103 10.75 -79.79 42.05
N THR A 104 9.96 -78.75 41.75
CA THR A 104 9.25 -77.98 42.79
C THR A 104 8.34 -78.89 43.63
N TRP A 105 7.60 -79.79 42.98
CA TRP A 105 6.74 -80.77 43.65
C TRP A 105 7.53 -81.65 44.63
N ASN A 106 8.69 -82.15 44.22
CA ASN A 106 9.57 -82.95 45.09
C ASN A 106 10.08 -82.14 46.29
N ILE A 107 10.38 -80.84 46.11
CA ILE A 107 10.79 -79.96 47.21
C ILE A 107 9.64 -79.75 48.19
N ILE A 108 8.43 -79.41 47.71
CA ILE A 108 7.26 -79.16 48.56
C ILE A 108 6.91 -80.40 49.40
N ASN A 109 6.77 -81.56 48.76
CA ASN A 109 6.42 -82.80 49.47
C ASN A 109 7.58 -83.30 50.36
N GLY A 110 8.82 -83.12 49.90
CA GLY A 110 10.01 -83.45 50.68
C GLY A 110 10.11 -82.60 51.95
N TYR A 111 9.77 -81.30 51.86
CA TYR A 111 9.81 -80.39 52.99
C TYR A 111 8.72 -80.72 54.02
N GLU A 112 7.51 -81.04 53.56
CA GLU A 112 6.43 -81.47 54.46
C GLU A 112 6.79 -82.75 55.23
N THR A 113 7.48 -83.68 54.57
CA THR A 113 7.96 -84.92 55.23
C THR A 113 9.09 -84.62 56.21
N TYR A 114 10.02 -83.74 55.82
CA TYR A 114 11.13 -83.29 56.66
C TYR A 114 10.65 -82.53 57.90
N GLU A 115 9.65 -81.66 57.76
CA GLU A 115 9.04 -80.90 58.86
C GLU A 115 8.55 -81.83 59.97
N ARG A 116 7.78 -82.87 59.60
CA ARG A 116 7.30 -83.88 60.56
C ARG A 116 8.44 -84.67 61.21
N GLN A 117 9.47 -85.05 60.44
CA GLN A 117 10.64 -85.78 60.95
C GLN A 117 11.47 -84.91 61.90
N ARG A 118 11.63 -83.63 61.57
CA ARG A 118 12.37 -82.63 62.33
C ARG A 118 11.68 -82.34 63.66
N GLU A 119 10.36 -82.10 63.65
CA GLU A 119 9.56 -81.92 64.87
C GLU A 119 9.64 -83.13 65.80
N LYS A 120 9.59 -84.34 65.23
CA LYS A 120 9.80 -85.57 65.99
C LYS A 120 11.15 -85.56 66.71
N VAL A 121 12.24 -85.24 66.00
CA VAL A 121 13.60 -85.19 66.59
C VAL A 121 13.70 -84.13 67.70
N VAL A 122 13.11 -82.95 67.52
CA VAL A 122 13.11 -81.88 68.56
C VAL A 122 12.33 -82.30 69.81
N SER A 123 11.30 -83.14 69.67
CA SER A 123 10.47 -83.62 70.80
C SER A 123 11.02 -84.86 71.52
N MET A 124 12.04 -85.53 70.96
CA MET A 124 12.63 -86.75 71.53
C MET A 124 13.68 -86.43 72.61
N ASN A 125 13.87 -87.35 73.55
CA ASN A 125 14.97 -87.25 74.51
C ASN A 125 16.28 -87.69 73.83
N SER A 126 17.38 -86.95 74.03
CA SER A 126 18.69 -87.27 73.47
C SER A 126 19.28 -88.60 73.95
N GLU A 127 18.75 -89.14 75.06
CA GLU A 127 19.16 -90.44 75.63
C GLU A 127 18.39 -91.64 75.04
N ASP A 128 17.39 -91.43 74.18
CA ASP A 128 16.64 -92.52 73.55
C ASP A 128 17.53 -93.30 72.55
N ASP A 129 17.49 -94.64 72.62
CA ASP A 129 18.25 -95.55 71.75
C ASP A 129 18.03 -95.31 70.23
N THR A 130 16.91 -94.69 69.87
CA THR A 130 16.54 -94.39 68.46
C THR A 130 16.81 -92.95 68.05
N TYR A 131 17.20 -92.06 68.96
CA TYR A 131 17.39 -90.62 68.71
C TYR A 131 18.39 -90.36 67.59
N ILE A 132 19.59 -90.97 67.66
CA ILE A 132 20.64 -90.82 66.64
C ILE A 132 20.12 -91.25 65.26
N LYS A 133 19.38 -92.35 65.19
CA LYS A 133 18.81 -92.86 63.93
C LYS A 133 17.79 -91.89 63.32
N GLU A 134 16.92 -91.31 64.14
CA GLU A 134 15.91 -90.35 63.69
C GLU A 134 16.54 -89.00 63.32
N LEU A 135 17.62 -88.59 63.99
CA LEU A 135 18.41 -87.41 63.63
C LEU A 135 19.10 -87.58 62.26
N TYR A 136 19.72 -88.74 62.00
CA TYR A 136 20.31 -89.02 60.68
C TYR A 136 19.27 -89.03 59.56
N LYS A 137 18.02 -89.45 59.82
CA LYS A 137 16.92 -89.32 58.85
C LYS A 137 16.64 -87.85 58.54
N ALA A 138 16.57 -86.98 59.54
CA ALA A 138 16.38 -85.55 59.34
C ALA A 138 17.52 -84.94 58.51
N TYR A 139 18.79 -85.24 58.81
CA TYR A 139 19.94 -84.77 58.02
C TYR A 139 19.93 -85.29 56.57
N ASN A 140 19.53 -86.54 56.34
CA ASN A 140 19.39 -87.07 54.99
C ASN A 140 18.28 -86.35 54.21
N MET A 141 17.17 -86.00 54.86
CA MET A 141 16.10 -85.22 54.24
C MET A 141 16.53 -83.77 53.93
N GLN A 142 17.31 -83.13 54.82
CA GLN A 142 17.90 -81.81 54.53
C GLN A 142 18.82 -81.86 53.31
N LYS A 143 19.67 -82.90 53.20
CA LYS A 143 20.54 -83.10 52.04
C LYS A 143 19.75 -83.36 50.75
N TYR A 144 18.65 -84.10 50.85
CA TYR A 144 17.71 -84.30 49.73
C TYR A 144 17.15 -82.95 49.27
N LEU A 145 16.62 -82.15 50.19
CA LEU A 145 16.05 -80.83 49.87
C LEU A 145 17.06 -79.90 49.23
N ASP A 146 18.29 -79.84 49.74
CA ASP A 146 19.38 -79.05 49.17
C ASP A 146 19.73 -79.48 47.73
N THR A 147 19.76 -80.79 47.48
CA THR A 147 20.02 -81.34 46.14
C THR A 147 18.92 -80.92 45.15
N TYR A 148 17.65 -81.01 45.56
CA TYR A 148 16.53 -80.65 44.70
C TYR A 148 16.40 -79.12 44.54
N ALA A 149 16.67 -78.34 45.57
CA ALA A 149 16.71 -76.88 45.49
C ALA A 149 17.79 -76.40 44.52
N THR A 150 19.00 -76.97 44.62
CA THR A 150 20.10 -76.69 43.67
C THR A 150 19.74 -77.12 42.25
N ARG A 151 19.08 -78.27 42.10
CA ARG A 151 18.58 -78.74 40.79
C ARG A 151 17.54 -77.78 40.22
N LEU A 152 16.61 -77.28 41.05
CA LEU A 152 15.61 -76.31 40.62
C LEU A 152 16.28 -75.03 40.13
N THR A 153 17.19 -74.45 40.94
CA THR A 153 17.96 -73.26 40.56
C THR A 153 18.71 -73.47 39.25
N LYS A 154 19.34 -74.64 39.04
CA LYS A 154 20.02 -74.96 37.78
C LYS A 154 19.06 -75.01 36.58
N ILE A 155 17.88 -75.62 36.73
CA ILE A 155 16.87 -75.68 35.68
C ILE A 155 16.30 -74.28 35.39
N VAL A 156 16.06 -73.47 36.43
CA VAL A 156 15.56 -72.10 36.26
C VAL A 156 16.59 -71.24 35.51
N LEU A 157 17.86 -71.32 35.90
CA LEU A 157 18.97 -70.64 35.21
C LEU A 157 19.16 -71.13 33.77
N MET A 158 19.07 -72.43 33.50
CA MET A 158 19.29 -72.99 32.16
C MET A 158 18.18 -72.59 31.19
N VAL A 159 16.91 -72.71 31.61
CA VAL A 159 15.77 -72.24 30.81
C VAL A 159 15.76 -70.71 30.69
N GLY A 160 16.23 -70.00 31.72
CA GLY A 160 16.49 -68.56 31.63
C GLY A 160 17.54 -68.23 30.57
N ASN A 161 18.67 -68.94 30.56
CA ASN A 161 19.76 -68.75 29.62
C ASN A 161 19.34 -69.08 28.17
N ASP A 162 18.61 -70.17 27.94
CA ASP A 162 18.10 -70.52 26.61
C ASP A 162 17.10 -69.45 26.10
N TYR A 163 16.28 -68.91 27.00
CA TYR A 163 15.42 -67.77 26.69
C TYR A 163 16.23 -66.51 26.36
N TYR A 164 17.31 -66.22 27.11
CA TYR A 164 18.20 -65.09 26.85
C TYR A 164 19.01 -65.26 25.57
N GLU A 165 19.59 -66.42 25.25
CA GLU A 165 20.41 -66.59 24.05
C GLU A 165 19.62 -66.38 22.76
N VAL A 166 18.38 -66.88 22.70
CA VAL A 166 17.51 -66.68 21.54
C VAL A 166 17.07 -65.21 21.44
N GLN A 167 16.71 -64.56 22.56
CA GLN A 167 16.19 -63.18 22.54
C GLN A 167 17.26 -62.09 22.49
N VAL A 168 18.49 -62.32 22.94
CA VAL A 168 19.59 -61.31 22.93
C VAL A 168 19.91 -60.86 21.51
N SER A 169 19.80 -61.76 20.53
CA SER A 169 19.99 -61.43 19.11
C SER A 169 18.89 -60.48 18.59
N ALA A 170 17.64 -60.70 18.98
CA ALA A 170 16.52 -59.81 18.68
C ALA A 170 16.67 -58.47 19.41
N LEU A 171 17.09 -58.49 20.67
CA LEU A 171 17.33 -57.32 21.51
C LEU A 171 18.37 -56.37 20.94
N LYS A 172 19.47 -56.90 20.40
CA LYS A 172 20.50 -56.09 19.73
C LYS A 172 20.01 -55.49 18.41
N ARG A 173 19.09 -56.15 17.70
CA ARG A 173 18.56 -55.69 16.40
C ARG A 173 17.38 -54.71 16.53
N MET A 174 16.63 -54.77 17.63
CA MET A 174 15.43 -53.96 17.84
C MET A 174 15.64 -52.43 17.77
N PRO A 175 16.69 -51.83 18.37
CA PRO A 175 16.93 -50.39 18.24
C PRO A 175 17.07 -49.94 16.78
N TYR A 176 17.73 -50.77 15.94
CA TYR A 176 17.86 -50.50 14.52
C TYR A 176 16.52 -50.58 13.78
N LEU A 177 15.64 -51.50 14.16
CA LEU A 177 14.28 -51.57 13.63
C LEU A 177 13.43 -50.35 14.03
N LEU A 178 13.52 -49.90 15.28
CA LEU A 178 12.81 -48.71 15.77
C LEU A 178 13.28 -47.44 15.04
N VAL A 179 14.59 -47.30 14.84
CA VAL A 179 15.17 -46.21 14.04
C VAL A 179 14.71 -46.31 12.58
N ALA A 180 14.69 -47.51 11.99
CA ALA A 180 14.25 -47.70 10.61
C ALA A 180 12.78 -47.32 10.41
N ILE A 181 11.89 -47.72 11.33
CA ILE A 181 10.46 -47.34 11.31
C ILE A 181 10.31 -45.82 11.45
N SER A 182 11.05 -45.22 12.38
CA SER A 182 11.01 -43.77 12.62
C SER A 182 11.52 -42.97 11.40
N LEU A 183 12.60 -43.45 10.76
CA LEU A 183 13.16 -42.85 9.55
C LEU A 183 12.19 -42.97 8.37
N MET A 184 11.57 -44.14 8.17
CA MET A 184 10.58 -44.36 7.13
C MET A 184 9.38 -43.41 7.29
N ALA A 185 8.86 -43.29 8.51
CA ALA A 185 7.79 -42.34 8.84
C ALA A 185 8.19 -40.89 8.52
N PHE A 186 9.43 -40.50 8.82
CA PHE A 186 9.96 -39.18 8.52
C PHE A 186 10.09 -38.91 7.01
N VAL A 187 10.56 -39.89 6.23
CA VAL A 187 10.65 -39.78 4.77
C VAL A 187 9.27 -39.62 4.13
N VAL A 188 8.29 -40.42 4.56
CA VAL A 188 6.90 -40.31 4.09
C VAL A 188 6.34 -38.92 4.38
N LEU A 189 6.63 -38.37 5.56
CA LEU A 189 6.22 -37.02 5.93
C LEU A 189 6.81 -35.95 4.98
N ILE A 190 8.11 -36.03 4.69
CA ILE A 190 8.77 -35.08 3.77
C ILE A 190 8.13 -35.15 2.37
N ILE A 191 7.87 -36.35 1.85
CA ILE A 191 7.27 -36.55 0.52
C ILE A 191 5.87 -35.89 0.48
N LEU A 192 5.05 -36.13 1.50
CA LEU A 192 3.70 -35.59 1.60
C LEU A 192 3.72 -34.05 1.67
N LEU A 193 4.61 -33.47 2.47
CA LEU A 193 4.79 -32.01 2.57
C LEU A 193 5.24 -31.40 1.24
N ARG A 194 6.19 -32.03 0.55
CA ARG A 194 6.71 -31.52 -0.74
C ARG A 194 5.64 -31.54 -1.83
N PHE A 195 4.82 -32.58 -1.90
CA PHE A 195 3.77 -32.71 -2.90
C PHE A 195 2.70 -31.61 -2.75
N ILE A 196 2.26 -31.33 -1.52
CA ILE A 196 1.20 -30.34 -1.27
C ILE A 196 1.74 -28.92 -1.42
N THR A 197 2.85 -28.59 -0.76
CA THR A 197 3.41 -27.23 -0.77
C THR A 197 3.94 -26.84 -2.15
N GLY A 198 4.52 -27.79 -2.91
CA GLY A 198 5.12 -27.52 -4.21
C GLY A 198 4.12 -26.97 -5.24
N SER A 199 2.90 -27.51 -5.27
CA SER A 199 1.85 -27.03 -6.17
C SER A 199 1.42 -25.60 -5.87
N ILE A 200 1.16 -25.30 -4.58
CA ILE A 200 0.73 -23.97 -4.13
C ILE A 200 1.81 -22.92 -4.39
N VAL A 201 3.05 -23.21 -4.00
CA VAL A 201 4.17 -22.27 -4.17
C VAL A 201 4.38 -21.94 -5.64
N LYS A 202 4.32 -22.94 -6.53
CA LYS A 202 4.44 -22.73 -7.98
C LYS A 202 3.37 -21.78 -8.50
N THR A 203 2.11 -21.98 -8.13
CA THR A 203 1.00 -21.12 -8.56
C THR A 203 1.13 -19.70 -8.02
N VAL A 204 1.53 -19.52 -6.76
CA VAL A 204 1.75 -18.18 -6.18
C VAL A 204 2.88 -17.44 -6.90
N VAL A 205 3.99 -18.12 -7.23
CA VAL A 205 5.09 -17.53 -8.00
C VAL A 205 4.65 -17.15 -9.41
N GLN A 206 3.80 -17.96 -10.06
CA GLN A 206 3.21 -17.61 -11.35
C GLN A 206 2.34 -16.36 -11.26
N LEU A 207 1.45 -16.26 -10.27
CA LEU A 207 0.62 -15.07 -10.03
C LEU A 207 1.48 -13.82 -9.87
N ALA A 208 2.55 -13.88 -9.06
CA ALA A 208 3.47 -12.78 -8.87
C ALA A 208 4.19 -12.37 -10.17
N THR A 209 4.60 -13.36 -10.98
CA THR A 209 5.26 -13.14 -12.27
C THR A 209 4.32 -12.45 -13.27
N VAL A 210 3.07 -12.91 -13.37
CA VAL A 210 2.06 -12.30 -14.24
C VAL A 210 1.71 -10.89 -13.76
N SER A 211 1.59 -10.69 -12.45
CA SER A 211 1.37 -9.35 -11.87
C SER A 211 2.47 -8.36 -12.24
N GLY A 212 3.74 -8.76 -12.22
CA GLY A 212 4.85 -7.89 -12.64
C GLY A 212 4.87 -7.58 -14.14
N ARG A 213 4.23 -8.39 -14.98
CA ARG A 213 4.02 -8.08 -16.41
C ARG A 213 2.86 -7.11 -16.62
N ILE A 214 1.76 -7.31 -15.88
CA ILE A 214 0.61 -6.40 -15.87
C ILE A 214 1.06 -4.97 -15.49
N GLU A 215 1.96 -4.81 -14.53
CA GLU A 215 2.54 -3.51 -14.16
C GLU A 215 3.22 -2.80 -15.35
N ARG A 216 3.79 -3.57 -16.27
CA ARG A 216 4.45 -3.07 -17.49
C ARG A 216 3.48 -2.97 -18.67
N ASN A 217 2.17 -3.07 -18.43
CA ASN A 217 1.10 -3.15 -19.44
C ASN A 217 1.26 -4.32 -20.43
N ASP A 218 1.94 -5.39 -20.04
CA ASP A 218 2.06 -6.61 -20.84
C ASP A 218 1.05 -7.66 -20.36
N PHE A 219 -0.05 -7.78 -21.10
CA PHE A 219 -1.13 -8.72 -20.83
C PHE A 219 -1.01 -10.04 -21.64
N SER A 220 0.02 -10.17 -22.48
CA SER A 220 0.18 -11.28 -23.44
C SER A 220 0.39 -12.66 -22.81
N SER A 221 0.80 -12.69 -21.54
CA SER A 221 1.04 -13.95 -20.83
C SER A 221 -0.22 -14.81 -20.78
N PRO A 222 -0.10 -16.16 -20.85
CA PRO A 222 -1.24 -17.03 -20.65
C PRO A 222 -1.79 -16.90 -19.23
N ASP A 223 -3.06 -17.25 -19.07
CA ASP A 223 -3.72 -17.23 -17.77
C ASP A 223 -3.09 -18.24 -16.80
N VAL A 224 -3.10 -17.87 -15.52
CA VAL A 224 -2.61 -18.78 -14.48
C VAL A 224 -3.62 -19.93 -14.36
N HIS A 225 -3.09 -21.15 -14.36
CA HIS A 225 -3.90 -22.35 -14.33
C HIS A 225 -3.77 -23.07 -12.98
N TRP A 226 -4.90 -23.59 -12.49
CA TRP A 226 -4.97 -24.41 -11.30
C TRP A 226 -6.09 -25.43 -11.47
N ASP A 227 -5.75 -26.71 -11.34
CA ASP A 227 -6.68 -27.83 -11.57
C ASP A 227 -7.70 -28.05 -10.44
N GLY A 228 -7.58 -27.36 -9.30
CA GLY A 228 -8.39 -27.62 -8.11
C GLY A 228 -9.53 -26.62 -7.87
N ASP A 229 -10.71 -27.11 -7.51
CA ASP A 229 -11.86 -26.26 -7.10
C ASP A 229 -11.78 -25.79 -5.63
N ASP A 230 -10.58 -25.52 -5.12
CA ASP A 230 -10.37 -25.00 -3.76
C ASP A 230 -10.19 -23.47 -3.76
N GLU A 231 -9.88 -22.89 -2.60
CA GLU A 231 -9.71 -21.45 -2.45
C GLU A 231 -8.60 -20.88 -3.33
N ILE A 232 -7.59 -21.70 -3.70
CA ILE A 232 -6.55 -21.29 -4.65
C ILE A 232 -7.15 -21.17 -6.04
N GLY A 233 -8.03 -22.08 -6.45
CA GLY A 233 -8.77 -21.98 -7.72
C GLY A 233 -9.64 -20.74 -7.80
N GLN A 234 -10.34 -20.41 -6.70
CA GLN A 234 -11.12 -19.17 -6.62
C GLN A 234 -10.23 -17.92 -6.76
N LEU A 235 -9.07 -17.91 -6.07
CA LEU A 235 -8.09 -16.83 -6.17
C LEU A 235 -7.55 -16.69 -7.60
N VAL A 236 -7.19 -17.80 -8.25
CA VAL A 236 -6.69 -17.82 -9.63
C VAL A 236 -7.76 -17.31 -10.61
N SER A 237 -9.00 -17.77 -10.47
CA SER A 237 -10.12 -17.29 -11.30
C SER A 237 -10.37 -15.79 -11.12
N ALA A 238 -10.40 -15.30 -9.87
CA ALA A 238 -10.54 -13.89 -9.58
C ALA A 238 -9.38 -13.06 -10.15
N PHE A 239 -8.15 -13.57 -10.04
CA PHE A 239 -6.97 -12.92 -10.59
C PHE A 239 -7.00 -12.85 -12.13
N ASN A 240 -7.35 -13.93 -12.82
CA ASN A 240 -7.46 -13.93 -14.28
C ASN A 240 -8.57 -12.98 -14.76
N LYS A 241 -9.71 -12.93 -14.04
CA LYS A 241 -10.78 -11.96 -14.32
C LYS A 241 -10.32 -10.53 -14.11
N MET A 242 -9.55 -10.26 -13.06
CA MET A 242 -8.94 -8.95 -12.81
C MET A 242 -7.98 -8.57 -13.93
N LYS A 243 -7.06 -9.47 -14.32
CA LYS A 243 -6.13 -9.26 -15.44
C LYS A 243 -6.85 -8.82 -16.72
N SER A 244 -7.88 -9.57 -17.15
CA SER A 244 -8.65 -9.23 -18.35
C SER A 244 -9.42 -7.91 -18.21
N SER A 245 -9.96 -7.62 -17.02
CA SER A 245 -10.64 -6.34 -16.77
C SER A 245 -9.68 -5.16 -16.85
N THR A 246 -8.47 -5.31 -16.31
CA THR A 246 -7.41 -4.29 -16.37
C THR A 246 -6.93 -4.08 -17.80
N GLU A 247 -6.73 -5.15 -18.58
CA GLU A 247 -6.37 -5.08 -20.00
C GLU A 247 -7.38 -4.23 -20.79
N ASN A 248 -8.67 -4.54 -20.66
CA ASN A 248 -9.74 -3.80 -21.33
C ASN A 248 -9.79 -2.33 -20.88
N TYR A 249 -9.55 -2.05 -19.60
CA TYR A 249 -9.53 -0.69 -19.08
C TYR A 249 -8.36 0.13 -19.65
N VAL A 250 -7.16 -0.48 -19.76
CA VAL A 250 -5.99 0.15 -20.35
C VAL A 250 -6.23 0.46 -21.83
N ILE A 251 -6.77 -0.49 -22.59
CA ILE A 251 -7.14 -0.30 -24.01
C ILE A 251 -8.14 0.86 -24.15
N ALA A 252 -9.24 0.85 -23.39
CA ALA A 252 -10.26 1.88 -23.45
C ALA A 252 -9.72 3.28 -23.07
N THR A 253 -8.79 3.35 -22.11
CA THR A 253 -8.16 4.61 -21.71
C THR A 253 -7.28 5.18 -22.81
N GLU A 254 -6.51 4.33 -23.50
CA GLU A 254 -5.66 4.75 -24.61
C GLU A 254 -6.48 5.20 -25.83
N GLU A 255 -7.55 4.47 -26.17
CA GLU A 255 -8.50 4.89 -27.22
C GLU A 255 -9.12 6.25 -26.90
N LYS A 256 -9.56 6.45 -25.64
CA LYS A 256 -10.12 7.73 -25.18
C LYS A 256 -9.10 8.87 -25.32
N ARG A 257 -7.85 8.64 -24.89
CA ARG A 257 -6.76 9.63 -24.99
C ARG A 257 -6.54 10.07 -26.45
N GLN A 258 -6.54 9.12 -27.38
CA GLN A 258 -6.37 9.42 -28.81
C GLN A 258 -7.52 10.24 -29.38
N VAL A 259 -8.76 9.98 -28.94
CA VAL A 259 -9.93 10.75 -29.37
C VAL A 259 -9.87 12.17 -28.82
N GLU A 260 -9.54 12.34 -27.53
CA GLU A 260 -9.39 13.67 -26.91
C GLU A 260 -8.30 14.50 -27.59
N GLU A 261 -7.15 13.89 -27.92
CA GLU A 261 -6.06 14.58 -28.61
C GLU A 261 -6.46 15.04 -30.02
N LYS A 262 -7.24 14.24 -30.76
CA LYS A 262 -7.80 14.63 -32.07
C LYS A 262 -8.80 15.77 -31.93
N LEU A 263 -9.69 15.70 -30.93
CA LEU A 263 -10.69 16.74 -30.69
C LEU A 263 -10.02 18.08 -30.35
N TYR A 264 -9.02 18.07 -29.48
CA TYR A 264 -8.25 19.25 -29.11
C TYR A 264 -7.56 19.90 -30.32
N ARG A 265 -6.96 19.09 -31.20
CA ARG A 265 -6.37 19.61 -32.45
C ARG A 265 -7.39 20.28 -33.36
N HIS A 266 -8.56 19.68 -33.52
CA HIS A 266 -9.64 20.28 -34.31
C HIS A 266 -10.17 21.59 -33.71
N GLU A 267 -10.25 21.69 -32.38
CA GLU A 267 -10.71 22.91 -31.71
C GLU A 267 -9.71 24.07 -31.88
N LEU A 268 -8.41 23.79 -31.81
CA LEU A 268 -7.36 24.77 -32.10
C LEU A 268 -7.41 25.24 -33.56
N GLU A 269 -7.55 24.31 -34.51
CA GLU A 269 -7.67 24.65 -35.92
C GLU A 269 -8.90 25.52 -36.20
N ARG A 270 -10.05 25.19 -35.60
CA ARG A 270 -11.28 25.97 -35.73
C ARG A 270 -11.12 27.39 -35.20
N THR A 271 -10.50 27.53 -34.02
CA THR A 271 -10.27 28.84 -33.40
C THR A 271 -9.35 29.72 -34.25
N GLU A 272 -8.29 29.15 -34.81
CA GLU A 272 -7.37 29.87 -35.70
C GLU A 272 -8.06 30.29 -37.01
N LEU A 273 -8.91 29.43 -37.58
CA LEU A 273 -9.72 29.77 -38.75
C LEU A 273 -10.71 30.90 -38.47
N GLU A 274 -11.43 30.86 -37.35
CA GLU A 274 -12.36 31.91 -36.93
C GLU A 274 -11.65 33.28 -36.76
N LYS A 275 -10.44 33.27 -36.18
CA LYS A 275 -9.61 34.46 -36.04
C LYS A 275 -9.18 35.02 -37.40
N ARG A 276 -8.67 34.17 -38.29
CA ARG A 276 -8.27 34.58 -39.66
C ARG A 276 -9.45 35.15 -40.44
N PHE A 277 -10.61 34.51 -40.34
CA PHE A 277 -11.83 34.97 -40.99
C PHE A 277 -12.24 36.36 -40.48
N SER A 278 -12.23 36.57 -39.16
CA SER A 278 -12.55 37.87 -38.56
C SER A 278 -11.58 38.98 -39.02
N MET A 279 -10.28 38.67 -39.09
CA MET A 279 -9.27 39.61 -39.60
C MET A 279 -9.49 39.96 -41.07
N ALA A 280 -9.81 38.95 -41.90
CA ALA A 280 -10.09 39.16 -43.32
C ALA A 280 -11.35 40.02 -43.53
N GLN A 281 -12.41 39.80 -42.76
CA GLN A 281 -13.62 40.65 -42.79
C GLN A 281 -13.29 42.11 -42.43
N LEU A 282 -12.50 42.32 -41.37
CA LEU A 282 -12.11 43.66 -40.96
C LEU A 282 -11.26 44.37 -42.04
N GLN A 283 -10.37 43.64 -42.70
CA GLN A 283 -9.57 44.16 -43.80
C GLN A 283 -10.43 44.50 -45.04
N LEU A 284 -11.43 43.67 -45.34
CA LEU A 284 -12.38 43.92 -46.42
C LEU A 284 -13.21 45.19 -46.17
N ILE A 285 -13.74 45.36 -44.95
CA ILE A 285 -14.48 46.58 -44.57
C ILE A 285 -13.59 47.82 -44.74
N LYS A 286 -12.33 47.76 -44.32
CA LYS A 286 -11.37 48.86 -44.49
C LYS A 286 -11.06 49.16 -45.96
N SER A 287 -10.97 48.15 -46.83
CA SER A 287 -10.65 48.37 -48.25
C SER A 287 -11.79 49.00 -49.05
N GLN A 288 -13.05 48.79 -48.63
CA GLN A 288 -14.23 49.42 -49.26
C GLN A 288 -14.23 50.94 -49.18
N LEU A 289 -13.47 51.55 -48.23
CA LEU A 289 -13.37 53.01 -48.09
C LEU A 289 -12.44 53.69 -49.10
N ASN A 290 -11.85 52.95 -50.07
CA ASN A 290 -10.87 53.40 -51.07
C ASN A 290 -10.18 54.75 -50.72
N PRO A 291 -9.21 54.74 -49.79
CA PRO A 291 -8.55 55.95 -49.30
C PRO A 291 -8.02 56.84 -50.42
N HIS A 292 -7.52 56.22 -51.49
CA HIS A 292 -6.97 56.93 -52.64
C HIS A 292 -8.03 57.74 -53.39
N PHE A 293 -9.24 57.18 -53.59
CA PHE A 293 -10.33 57.95 -54.19
C PHE A 293 -10.67 59.18 -53.34
N LEU A 294 -10.87 58.99 -52.03
CA LEU A 294 -11.21 60.10 -51.12
C LEU A 294 -10.11 61.19 -51.09
N PHE A 295 -8.83 60.81 -51.01
CA PHE A 295 -7.73 61.79 -51.05
C PHE A 295 -7.67 62.52 -52.39
N ASN A 296 -7.88 61.83 -53.51
CA ASN A 296 -7.87 62.45 -54.81
C ASN A 296 -9.03 63.42 -54.99
N THR A 297 -10.22 63.06 -54.51
CA THR A 297 -11.39 63.93 -54.52
C THR A 297 -11.15 65.19 -53.69
N LEU A 298 -10.61 65.06 -52.48
CA LEU A 298 -10.30 66.21 -51.63
C LEU A 298 -9.21 67.10 -52.25
N ASN A 299 -8.13 66.53 -52.75
CA ASN A 299 -7.07 67.30 -53.42
C ASN A 299 -7.59 68.07 -54.64
N MET A 300 -8.51 67.48 -55.41
CA MET A 300 -9.15 68.14 -56.53
C MET A 300 -10.01 69.32 -56.07
N MET A 301 -10.81 69.13 -55.02
CA MET A 301 -11.61 70.20 -54.41
C MET A 301 -10.73 71.33 -53.86
N THR A 302 -9.60 71.00 -53.21
CA THR A 302 -8.65 72.00 -52.70
C THR A 302 -8.09 72.87 -53.82
N ARG A 303 -7.69 72.26 -54.95
CA ARG A 303 -7.22 73.01 -56.13
C ARG A 303 -8.30 73.86 -56.79
N MET A 304 -9.55 73.39 -56.78
CA MET A 304 -10.69 74.15 -57.28
C MET A 304 -10.93 75.40 -56.42
N ALA A 305 -10.92 75.25 -55.09
CA ALA A 305 -11.02 76.39 -54.17
C ALA A 305 -9.90 77.42 -54.35
N GLN A 306 -8.67 76.96 -54.62
CA GLN A 306 -7.54 77.84 -54.97
C GLN A 306 -7.80 78.63 -56.26
N MET A 307 -8.34 77.99 -57.30
CA MET A 307 -8.65 78.65 -58.58
C MET A 307 -9.79 79.66 -58.45
N GLU A 308 -10.74 79.41 -57.55
CA GLU A 308 -11.88 80.29 -57.25
C GLU A 308 -11.53 81.41 -56.26
N ASP A 309 -10.26 81.54 -55.84
CA ASP A 309 -9.78 82.49 -54.83
C ASP A 309 -10.61 82.43 -53.53
N ALA A 310 -10.91 81.19 -53.09
CA ALA A 310 -11.72 80.88 -51.92
C ALA A 310 -10.84 80.33 -50.77
N PRO A 311 -10.04 81.19 -50.09
CA PRO A 311 -9.02 80.75 -49.13
C PRO A 311 -9.58 80.01 -47.91
N VAL A 312 -10.77 80.38 -47.43
CA VAL A 312 -11.44 79.70 -46.30
C VAL A 312 -11.86 78.28 -46.67
N THR A 313 -12.36 78.09 -47.90
CA THR A 313 -12.77 76.77 -48.41
C THR A 313 -11.54 75.88 -48.62
N GLU A 314 -10.46 76.43 -49.15
CA GLU A 314 -9.19 75.73 -49.30
C GLU A 314 -8.67 75.20 -47.95
N GLU A 315 -8.55 76.06 -46.96
CA GLU A 315 -8.02 75.71 -45.63
C GLU A 315 -8.90 74.67 -44.93
N MET A 316 -10.23 74.76 -45.06
CA MET A 316 -11.15 73.73 -44.55
C MET A 316 -10.95 72.38 -45.23
N LEU A 317 -10.78 72.35 -46.56
CA LEU A 317 -10.53 71.10 -47.29
C LEU A 317 -9.18 70.48 -46.93
N VAL A 318 -8.14 71.30 -46.70
CA VAL A 318 -6.84 70.84 -46.21
C VAL A 318 -6.98 70.22 -44.81
N ALA A 319 -7.67 70.89 -43.89
CA ALA A 319 -7.92 70.37 -42.54
C ALA A 319 -8.66 69.02 -42.58
N VAL A 320 -9.72 68.90 -43.40
CA VAL A 320 -10.46 67.63 -43.59
C VAL A 320 -9.55 66.54 -44.17
N GLY A 321 -8.74 66.88 -45.18
CA GLY A 321 -7.78 65.94 -45.78
C GLY A 321 -6.74 65.43 -44.78
N ASN A 322 -6.24 66.30 -43.89
CA ASN A 322 -5.30 65.92 -42.84
C ASN A 322 -5.95 64.97 -41.82
N LEU A 323 -7.16 65.28 -41.34
CA LEU A 323 -7.90 64.40 -40.42
C LEU A 323 -8.17 63.02 -41.03
N LEU A 324 -8.62 62.99 -42.29
CA LEU A 324 -8.89 61.73 -42.99
C LEU A 324 -7.59 60.91 -43.16
N ARG A 325 -6.48 61.56 -43.52
CA ARG A 325 -5.17 60.90 -43.66
C ARG A 325 -4.68 60.33 -42.34
N TYR A 326 -4.92 61.06 -41.26
CA TYR A 326 -4.61 60.59 -39.91
C TYR A 326 -5.44 59.35 -39.54
N SER A 327 -6.76 59.39 -39.78
CA SER A 327 -7.71 58.30 -39.47
C SER A 327 -7.43 56.98 -40.21
N LEU A 328 -6.92 57.05 -41.45
CA LEU A 328 -6.69 55.89 -42.31
C LEU A 328 -5.24 55.35 -42.23
N ARG A 329 -4.37 56.00 -41.47
CA ARG A 329 -2.97 55.56 -41.32
C ARG A 329 -2.92 54.31 -40.43
N THR A 330 -2.31 53.24 -40.94
CA THR A 330 -2.36 51.90 -40.30
C THR A 330 -1.03 51.50 -39.63
N SER A 331 0.03 52.30 -39.75
CA SER A 331 1.41 51.82 -39.50
C SER A 331 2.02 52.17 -38.14
N ASN A 332 1.55 53.20 -37.43
CA ASN A 332 2.27 53.74 -36.27
C ASN A 332 1.44 53.63 -34.99
N THR A 333 2.02 52.98 -33.96
CA THR A 333 1.41 52.84 -32.63
C THR A 333 1.60 54.11 -31.79
N PHE A 334 2.69 54.83 -32.01
CA PHE A 334 3.05 56.08 -31.33
C PHE A 334 3.46 57.14 -32.36
N GLU A 335 3.21 58.41 -32.02
CA GLU A 335 3.61 59.59 -32.80
C GLU A 335 4.12 60.69 -31.88
N PRO A 336 4.93 61.64 -32.39
CA PRO A 336 5.24 62.87 -31.67
C PRO A 336 3.95 63.60 -31.28
N LEU A 337 3.90 64.14 -30.07
CA LEU A 337 2.78 64.92 -29.56
C LEU A 337 2.41 66.07 -30.51
N GLU A 338 3.37 66.64 -31.21
CA GLU A 338 3.15 67.63 -32.27
C GLU A 338 2.09 67.19 -33.28
N GLN A 339 2.10 65.90 -33.67
CA GLN A 339 1.18 65.37 -34.66
C GLN A 339 -0.25 65.28 -34.10
N GLU A 340 -0.42 64.87 -32.84
CA GLU A 340 -1.73 64.91 -32.14
C GLU A 340 -2.23 66.35 -32.01
N LEU A 341 -1.36 67.30 -31.66
CA LEU A 341 -1.72 68.72 -31.57
C LEU A 341 -2.14 69.28 -32.92
N LYS A 342 -1.46 68.91 -34.01
CA LYS A 342 -1.84 69.32 -35.37
C LYS A 342 -3.23 68.81 -35.75
N VAL A 343 -3.52 67.54 -35.47
CA VAL A 343 -4.84 66.94 -35.70
C VAL A 343 -5.92 67.65 -34.89
N VAL A 344 -5.64 67.97 -33.62
CA VAL A 344 -6.54 68.78 -32.79
C VAL A 344 -6.78 70.16 -33.38
N ARG A 345 -5.74 70.86 -33.86
CA ARG A 345 -5.88 72.18 -34.50
C ARG A 345 -6.74 72.11 -35.76
N ASP A 346 -6.50 71.14 -36.63
CA ASP A 346 -7.27 70.93 -37.85
C ASP A 346 -8.74 70.64 -37.52
N TYR A 347 -9.01 69.80 -36.51
CA TYR A 347 -10.36 69.54 -36.02
C TYR A 347 -11.04 70.80 -35.45
N MET A 348 -10.36 71.51 -34.56
CA MET A 348 -10.90 72.71 -33.91
C MET A 348 -11.16 73.83 -34.92
N TYR A 349 -10.33 73.97 -35.94
CA TYR A 349 -10.55 74.88 -37.06
C TYR A 349 -11.87 74.58 -37.79
N ILE A 350 -12.10 73.31 -38.15
CA ILE A 350 -13.35 72.89 -38.82
C ILE A 350 -14.56 73.17 -37.92
N GLN A 351 -14.47 72.85 -36.62
CA GLN A 351 -15.57 73.09 -35.69
C GLN A 351 -15.82 74.59 -35.48
N GLN A 352 -14.76 75.40 -35.44
CA GLN A 352 -14.87 76.85 -35.30
C GLN A 352 -15.53 77.48 -36.54
N MET A 353 -15.26 76.97 -37.74
CA MET A 353 -15.98 77.40 -38.95
C MET A 353 -17.48 77.01 -38.91
N ARG A 354 -17.81 75.84 -38.36
CA ARG A 354 -19.20 75.36 -38.24
C ARG A 354 -20.00 76.13 -37.20
N PHE A 355 -19.41 76.41 -36.04
CA PHE A 355 -20.08 77.03 -34.89
C PHE A 355 -19.76 78.53 -34.72
N LYS A 356 -18.92 79.09 -35.59
CA LYS A 356 -18.48 80.49 -35.58
C LYS A 356 -17.96 80.90 -34.20
N ASP A 357 -18.37 82.06 -33.69
CA ASP A 357 -17.91 82.63 -32.42
C ASP A 357 -18.53 81.98 -31.17
N ARG A 358 -19.24 80.86 -31.31
CA ARG A 358 -19.88 80.18 -30.17
C ARG A 358 -18.89 79.51 -29.23
N PHE A 359 -17.63 79.32 -29.61
CA PHE A 359 -16.66 78.83 -28.64
C PHE A 359 -15.25 79.33 -28.90
N ARG A 360 -14.48 79.42 -27.82
CA ARG A 360 -13.06 79.72 -27.84
C ARG A 360 -12.27 78.51 -27.42
N TRP A 361 -11.04 78.41 -27.91
CA TRP A 361 -10.17 77.32 -27.51
C TRP A 361 -8.71 77.76 -27.48
N GLU A 362 -7.95 77.12 -26.61
CA GLU A 362 -6.53 77.37 -26.44
C GLU A 362 -5.78 76.06 -26.16
N ILE A 363 -4.58 75.94 -26.72
CA ILE A 363 -3.62 74.88 -26.40
C ILE A 363 -2.44 75.53 -25.68
N ASN A 364 -2.26 75.16 -24.42
CA ASN A 364 -1.09 75.52 -23.63
C ASN A 364 -0.16 74.30 -23.50
N CYS A 365 0.89 74.28 -24.32
CA CYS A 365 1.90 73.24 -24.34
C CYS A 365 3.27 73.85 -24.66
N ASP A 366 4.27 73.54 -23.84
CA ASP A 366 5.65 73.91 -24.12
C ASP A 366 6.14 73.20 -25.39
N ARG A 367 6.88 73.92 -26.25
CA ARG A 367 7.45 73.37 -27.49
C ARG A 367 8.43 72.23 -27.22
N VAL A 368 9.09 72.21 -26.07
CA VAL A 368 9.98 71.09 -25.68
C VAL A 368 9.23 69.75 -25.67
N LEU A 369 7.92 69.76 -25.40
CA LEU A 369 7.10 68.54 -25.32
C LEU A 369 6.63 68.03 -26.69
N TYR A 370 6.85 68.76 -27.79
CA TYR A 370 6.31 68.40 -29.11
C TYR A 370 6.90 67.09 -29.65
N SER A 371 8.14 66.77 -29.27
CA SER A 371 8.82 65.53 -29.65
C SER A 371 8.49 64.33 -28.76
N GLU A 372 7.72 64.51 -27.68
CA GLU A 372 7.34 63.40 -26.79
C GLU A 372 6.44 62.42 -27.53
N GLU A 373 6.74 61.12 -27.44
CA GLU A 373 5.96 60.09 -28.14
C GLU A 373 4.72 59.69 -27.34
N VAL A 374 3.54 59.90 -27.93
CA VAL A 374 2.24 59.56 -27.37
C VAL A 374 1.51 58.55 -28.28
N PRO A 375 0.57 57.75 -27.76
CA PRO A 375 -0.22 56.85 -28.59
C PRO A 375 -1.06 57.64 -29.58
N VAL A 376 -1.23 57.11 -30.80
CA VAL A 376 -2.12 57.72 -31.80
C VAL A 376 -3.57 57.79 -31.30
N PHE A 377 -4.29 58.84 -31.67
CA PHE A 377 -5.67 59.16 -31.24
C PHE A 377 -5.83 59.30 -29.72
N LEU A 378 -4.91 60.03 -29.08
CA LEU A 378 -4.97 60.31 -27.65
C LEU A 378 -5.84 61.55 -27.36
N LEU A 379 -5.58 62.66 -28.05
CA LEU A 379 -6.22 63.96 -27.81
C LEU A 379 -7.53 64.11 -28.59
N GLN A 380 -7.54 63.70 -29.87
CA GLN A 380 -8.68 63.93 -30.76
C GLN A 380 -10.02 63.45 -30.17
N PRO A 381 -10.16 62.21 -29.64
CA PRO A 381 -11.46 61.75 -29.12
C PRO A 381 -11.94 62.55 -27.90
N LEU A 382 -11.02 63.11 -27.11
CA LEU A 382 -11.36 63.89 -25.93
C LEU A 382 -11.82 65.30 -26.31
N VAL A 383 -11.14 65.91 -27.28
CA VAL A 383 -11.54 67.20 -27.84
C VAL A 383 -12.87 67.10 -28.59
N GLU A 384 -13.07 66.01 -29.34
CA GLU A 384 -14.36 65.68 -29.96
C GLU A 384 -15.48 65.60 -28.92
N ASN A 385 -15.25 64.90 -27.81
CA ASN A 385 -16.22 64.84 -26.72
C ASN A 385 -16.50 66.22 -26.11
N ALA A 386 -15.48 67.02 -25.88
CA ALA A 386 -15.63 68.39 -25.34
C ALA A 386 -16.46 69.29 -26.27
N VAL A 387 -16.24 69.22 -27.58
CA VAL A 387 -17.02 70.01 -28.56
C VAL A 387 -18.45 69.50 -28.68
N ILE A 388 -18.63 68.19 -28.90
CA ILE A 388 -19.95 67.61 -29.18
C ILE A 388 -20.83 67.61 -27.92
N HIS A 389 -20.35 67.06 -26.81
CA HIS A 389 -21.15 66.88 -25.61
C HIS A 389 -21.05 68.06 -24.64
N GLY A 390 -19.93 68.76 -24.62
CA GLY A 390 -19.75 69.93 -23.75
C GLY A 390 -20.41 71.17 -24.36
N ILE A 391 -19.88 71.62 -25.49
CA ILE A 391 -20.16 72.95 -26.06
C ILE A 391 -21.39 72.98 -26.96
N SER A 392 -21.61 71.97 -27.82
CA SER A 392 -22.68 72.04 -28.84
C SER A 392 -24.09 72.10 -28.24
N GLU A 393 -24.26 71.50 -27.05
CA GLU A 393 -25.52 71.49 -26.29
C GLU A 393 -25.77 72.78 -25.49
N LYS A 394 -24.79 73.69 -25.40
CA LYS A 394 -24.88 74.94 -24.62
C LYS A 394 -25.13 76.13 -25.54
N GLU A 395 -26.30 76.76 -25.43
CA GLU A 395 -26.68 77.91 -26.29
C GLU A 395 -25.73 79.10 -26.16
N SER A 396 -25.26 79.39 -24.94
CA SER A 396 -24.35 80.51 -24.65
C SER A 396 -22.94 80.33 -25.19
N GLY A 397 -22.62 79.15 -25.74
CA GLY A 397 -21.25 78.82 -26.08
C GLY A 397 -20.38 78.48 -24.88
N GLY A 398 -19.07 78.36 -25.10
CA GLY A 398 -18.10 78.08 -24.03
C GLY A 398 -16.65 78.08 -24.48
N GLU A 399 -15.79 77.51 -23.66
CA GLU A 399 -14.35 77.51 -23.83
C GLU A 399 -13.80 76.10 -23.67
N ILE A 400 -12.77 75.76 -24.47
CA ILE A 400 -12.04 74.51 -24.37
C ILE A 400 -10.56 74.80 -24.17
N HIS A 401 -10.00 74.36 -23.04
CA HIS A 401 -8.60 74.56 -22.67
C HIS A 401 -7.87 73.23 -22.66
N ILE A 402 -6.81 73.12 -23.46
CA ILE A 402 -5.96 71.93 -23.56
C ILE A 402 -4.62 72.27 -22.94
N ASN A 403 -4.33 71.70 -21.77
CA ASN A 403 -3.13 71.97 -21.02
C ASN A 403 -2.24 70.73 -20.98
N ILE A 404 -0.99 70.86 -21.41
CA ILE A 404 -0.02 69.76 -21.44
C ILE A 404 1.23 70.18 -20.71
N LYS A 405 1.61 69.39 -19.70
CA LYS A 405 2.77 69.62 -18.84
C LYS A 405 3.50 68.32 -18.60
N LYS A 406 4.80 68.40 -18.35
CA LYS A 406 5.62 67.26 -17.92
C LYS A 406 6.14 67.54 -16.51
N SER A 407 5.99 66.57 -15.62
CA SER A 407 6.48 66.64 -14.23
C SER A 407 7.29 65.39 -13.93
N GLY A 408 8.62 65.52 -13.93
CA GLY A 408 9.53 64.37 -13.91
C GLY A 408 9.37 63.54 -15.19
N GLU A 409 9.14 62.24 -15.03
CA GLU A 409 8.91 61.30 -16.15
C GLU A 409 7.44 61.20 -16.58
N ASN A 410 6.51 61.86 -15.86
CA ASN A 410 5.09 61.77 -16.16
C ASN A 410 4.65 62.93 -17.07
N LEU A 411 3.94 62.59 -18.15
CA LEU A 411 3.21 63.53 -18.97
C LEU A 411 1.79 63.69 -18.41
N TRP A 412 1.40 64.93 -18.19
CA TRP A 412 0.08 65.31 -17.71
C TRP A 412 -0.64 66.11 -18.79
N ILE A 413 -1.83 65.64 -19.17
CA ILE A 413 -2.69 66.24 -20.17
C ILE A 413 -4.04 66.50 -19.51
N SER A 414 -4.55 67.72 -19.63
CA SER A 414 -5.86 68.12 -19.14
C SER A 414 -6.64 68.81 -20.24
N ILE A 415 -7.86 68.34 -20.46
CA ILE A 415 -8.82 68.94 -21.39
C ILE A 415 -10.01 69.40 -20.56
N VAL A 416 -10.22 70.70 -20.56
CA VAL A 416 -11.26 71.37 -19.78
C VAL A 416 -12.26 72.00 -20.75
N ASP A 417 -13.54 71.67 -20.61
CA ASP A 417 -14.63 72.40 -21.27
C ASP A 417 -15.51 73.11 -20.25
N THR A 418 -16.06 74.25 -20.63
CA THR A 418 -17.08 74.99 -19.85
C THR A 418 -18.50 74.69 -20.33
N GLY A 419 -18.71 73.47 -20.82
CA GLY A 419 -19.97 73.00 -21.39
C GLY A 419 -21.08 72.75 -20.36
N LYS A 420 -22.04 71.91 -20.75
CA LYS A 420 -23.16 71.50 -19.88
C LYS A 420 -22.73 70.59 -18.73
N GLY A 421 -21.56 69.95 -18.80
CA GLY A 421 -21.16 68.96 -17.80
C GLY A 421 -22.10 67.74 -17.76
N MET A 422 -21.86 66.84 -16.81
CA MET A 422 -22.62 65.58 -16.64
C MET A 422 -23.39 65.59 -15.32
N ASP A 423 -24.54 64.92 -15.30
CA ASP A 423 -25.26 64.66 -14.06
C ASP A 423 -24.46 63.68 -13.16
N PRO A 424 -24.64 63.74 -11.83
CA PRO A 424 -23.87 62.91 -10.90
C PRO A 424 -24.03 61.40 -11.11
N GLU A 425 -25.20 60.93 -11.52
CA GLU A 425 -25.47 59.50 -11.77
C GLU A 425 -24.67 59.01 -12.98
N ARG A 426 -24.65 59.79 -14.06
CA ARG A 426 -23.88 59.52 -15.26
C ARG A 426 -22.37 59.55 -15.00
N LEU A 427 -21.89 60.52 -14.23
CA LEU A 427 -20.47 60.59 -13.85
C LEU A 427 -20.07 59.37 -13.01
N HIS A 428 -20.92 58.93 -12.08
CA HIS A 428 -20.67 57.75 -11.26
C HIS A 428 -20.64 56.47 -12.11
N ALA A 429 -21.58 56.31 -13.05
CA ALA A 429 -21.59 55.18 -13.97
C ALA A 429 -20.32 55.10 -14.84
N ILE A 430 -19.84 56.24 -15.34
CA ILE A 430 -18.59 56.33 -16.12
C ILE A 430 -17.37 55.95 -15.27
N ARG A 431 -17.30 56.42 -14.02
CA ARG A 431 -16.21 56.08 -13.08
C ARG A 431 -16.19 54.59 -12.76
N ASN A 432 -17.34 53.99 -12.45
CA ASN A 432 -17.45 52.56 -12.16
C ASN A 432 -17.03 51.71 -13.38
N ALA A 433 -17.41 52.12 -14.60
CA ALA A 433 -17.01 51.44 -15.83
C ALA A 433 -15.50 51.53 -16.12
N MET A 434 -14.81 52.58 -15.64
CA MET A 434 -13.34 52.69 -15.72
C MET A 434 -12.66 51.69 -14.79
N GLU A 435 -13.22 51.43 -13.61
CA GLU A 435 -12.68 50.44 -12.65
C GLU A 435 -12.86 48.99 -13.11
N THR A 436 -13.93 48.67 -13.85
CA THR A 436 -14.22 47.32 -14.34
C THR A 436 -13.58 46.99 -15.70
N LYS A 437 -12.40 47.54 -16.01
CA LYS A 437 -11.63 47.31 -17.25
C LYS A 437 -12.31 47.78 -18.55
N GLY A 438 -13.21 48.75 -18.51
CA GLY A 438 -13.62 49.49 -19.70
C GLY A 438 -14.82 48.92 -20.49
N THR A 439 -15.59 47.98 -19.94
CA THR A 439 -16.84 47.49 -20.53
C THR A 439 -17.99 48.46 -20.24
N GLY A 440 -18.48 49.16 -21.26
CA GLY A 440 -19.61 50.10 -21.16
C GLY A 440 -19.27 51.60 -21.25
N LEU A 441 -17.99 51.96 -21.36
CA LEU A 441 -17.57 53.33 -21.71
C LEU A 441 -17.82 53.61 -23.19
N GLY A 442 -18.19 54.86 -23.53
CA GLY A 442 -18.26 55.33 -24.91
C GLY A 442 -16.96 55.04 -25.67
N ILE A 443 -17.07 54.76 -26.97
CA ILE A 443 -16.02 54.18 -27.81
C ILE A 443 -14.68 54.94 -27.67
N GLY A 444 -14.70 56.27 -27.58
CA GLY A 444 -13.49 57.11 -27.48
C GLY A 444 -12.74 56.96 -26.14
N LEU A 445 -13.40 57.30 -25.03
CA LEU A 445 -12.79 57.33 -23.70
C LEU A 445 -12.35 55.94 -23.20
N GLY A 446 -13.18 54.91 -23.46
CA GLY A 446 -12.83 53.53 -23.11
C GLY A 446 -11.61 53.00 -23.87
N ASN A 447 -11.42 53.43 -25.12
CA ASN A 447 -10.22 53.09 -25.91
C ASN A 447 -8.97 53.79 -25.36
N ILE A 448 -9.07 55.06 -24.96
CA ILE A 448 -7.95 55.79 -24.36
C ILE A 448 -7.50 55.13 -23.05
N TYR A 449 -8.44 54.82 -22.16
CA TYR A 449 -8.13 54.12 -20.90
C TYR A 449 -7.41 52.78 -21.16
N ARG A 450 -7.96 51.93 -22.04
CA ARG A 450 -7.34 50.63 -22.37
C ARG A 450 -5.94 50.79 -22.97
N ARG A 451 -5.72 51.78 -23.85
CA ARG A 451 -4.41 52.03 -24.46
C ARG A 451 -3.39 52.52 -23.45
N ILE A 452 -3.75 53.50 -22.62
CA ILE A 452 -2.87 54.02 -21.57
C ILE A 452 -2.48 52.91 -20.59
N SER A 453 -3.43 52.11 -20.13
CA SER A 453 -3.13 50.98 -19.24
C SER A 453 -2.33 49.86 -19.92
N ALA A 454 -2.47 49.65 -21.23
CA ALA A 454 -1.75 48.62 -21.97
C ALA A 454 -0.30 49.02 -22.26
N TYR A 455 -0.04 50.30 -22.57
CA TYR A 455 1.27 50.76 -23.05
C TYR A 455 2.17 51.35 -21.96
N TYR A 456 1.62 51.80 -20.84
CA TYR A 456 2.38 52.49 -19.80
C TYR A 456 2.29 51.74 -18.46
N GLU A 457 3.40 51.74 -17.71
CA GLU A 457 3.48 51.14 -16.37
C GLU A 457 2.62 51.90 -15.37
N TYR A 458 2.69 53.23 -15.45
CA TYR A 458 1.82 54.15 -14.73
C TYR A 458 0.94 54.89 -15.72
N GLY A 459 -0.37 54.79 -15.53
CA GLY A 459 -1.37 55.41 -16.40
C GLY A 459 -2.68 55.61 -15.65
N LYS A 460 -3.08 56.86 -15.44
CA LYS A 460 -4.27 57.27 -14.71
C LYS A 460 -5.11 58.20 -15.59
N VAL A 461 -6.40 57.89 -15.70
CA VAL A 461 -7.39 58.75 -16.36
C VAL A 461 -8.40 59.16 -15.30
N THR A 462 -8.59 60.46 -15.10
CA THR A 462 -9.54 61.02 -14.13
C THR A 462 -10.52 61.92 -14.86
N ILE A 463 -11.80 61.84 -14.45
CA ILE A 463 -12.85 62.66 -15.02
C ILE A 463 -13.60 63.32 -13.88
N ASN A 464 -13.65 64.64 -13.94
CA ASN A 464 -14.41 65.49 -13.03
C ASN A 464 -15.39 66.30 -13.87
N SER A 465 -16.67 66.29 -13.51
CA SER A 465 -17.69 67.04 -14.22
C SER A 465 -18.70 67.58 -13.22
N THR A 466 -19.23 68.77 -13.49
CA THR A 466 -20.31 69.36 -12.70
C THR A 466 -21.35 69.90 -13.66
N GLU A 467 -22.60 69.51 -13.43
CA GLU A 467 -23.72 69.91 -14.27
C GLU A 467 -23.82 71.44 -14.37
N ASN A 468 -23.99 71.92 -15.60
CA ASN A 468 -23.98 73.30 -16.07
C ASN A 468 -22.69 74.10 -15.85
N VAL A 469 -21.62 73.48 -15.37
CA VAL A 469 -20.31 74.12 -15.16
C VAL A 469 -19.29 73.68 -16.19
N GLY A 470 -19.23 72.37 -16.50
CA GLY A 470 -18.30 71.82 -17.48
C GLY A 470 -17.68 70.49 -17.08
N THR A 471 -16.74 70.00 -17.89
CA THR A 471 -16.00 68.75 -17.65
C THR A 471 -14.50 68.95 -17.75
N VAL A 472 -13.77 68.23 -16.91
CA VAL A 472 -12.32 68.15 -16.87
C VAL A 472 -11.92 66.68 -17.02
N VAL A 473 -11.20 66.37 -18.09
CA VAL A 473 -10.57 65.06 -18.31
C VAL A 473 -9.07 65.21 -18.15
N GLU A 474 -8.50 64.48 -17.20
CA GLU A 474 -7.07 64.49 -16.89
C GLU A 474 -6.47 63.11 -17.16
N ILE A 475 -5.36 63.09 -17.90
CA ILE A 475 -4.60 61.90 -18.19
C ILE A 475 -3.18 62.12 -17.69
N GLU A 476 -2.71 61.22 -16.86
CA GLU A 476 -1.34 61.20 -16.36
C GLU A 476 -0.73 59.83 -16.69
N PHE A 477 0.38 59.81 -17.43
CA PHE A 477 1.07 58.57 -17.74
C PHE A 477 2.59 58.77 -17.81
N GLY A 478 3.33 57.72 -17.47
CA GLY A 478 4.79 57.77 -17.30
C GLY A 478 5.52 56.76 -18.18
N GLN A 479 6.39 55.95 -17.58
CA GLN A 479 7.27 55.01 -18.27
C GLN A 479 6.49 53.99 -19.15
N LYS A 480 6.93 53.82 -20.41
CA LYS A 480 6.39 52.81 -21.34
C LYS A 480 6.72 51.40 -20.83
N LYS A 481 5.78 50.46 -20.97
CA LYS A 481 6.02 49.02 -20.78
C LYS A 481 6.94 48.54 -21.90
N GLY A 482 8.04 47.88 -21.51
CA GLY A 482 9.07 47.35 -22.42
C GLY A 482 8.59 46.26 -23.34
#